data_AF-A0A5N6PFT7-F1
#
_entry.id   AF-A0A5N6PFT7-F1
#
_cell.length_a   1.000
_cell.length_b   1.000
_cell.length_c   1.000
_cell.angle_alpha   90.00
_cell.angle_beta   90.00
_cell.angle_gamma   90.00
#
_symmetry.space_group_name_H-M   'P 1'
#
loop_
_entity.id
_entity.type
_entity.pdbx_description
1 polymer ?
#
loop_
_entity_poly.entity_id
_entity_poly.type
_entity_poly.pdbx_seq_one_letter_code
_entity_poly.pdbx_strand_id
1 'polypeptide(L)'
;MLVTKVTAFLNHPLTVKQLKHLHALILINGLNYLEPMIITQIVNRPSNHSQAGIRYLRSLIRYFKQPNVVARTSVIQFWYQHGEFQEALDEYLFMQRVGLLPCSSVVALAINVCTRLGNRVGGIRLHGQVYGYGFYGDVHVGTALVGFYLKVDDMETAKKVIDEMSERNAPSCVIYRYLESGNLTIAEHVFSEMGDKDIDSWNLMVSWYTRTGDMEKAIATFGLMPVKTSSSWTAMISGYVDLGNMEIARNFYDVMPEQNVVSCMKMIDGYSNSGAVESAREIFNGMDAKDHMLYNAMITCYAQNESSNLIFGSWIHETLMKQVRIKMDDDVAVALIELYAKCGRLDKAYGLFHGLQKKPAGVYTILILACSRNGWRHDAIKLFEEMLEANICPNLLTFRGFLSSLNFADSVQENYHGFSNVNPLAISGPLNPYRHGGPLNIGLGSVKLPGVNSTSYLACSSLQEALTMGPGFDKATMVLQLASPFPYLGQVIWLSYKVTRTSGSVSGAH
;
A
#
# COMPACT_ATOMS: atom_id res chain seq x y z
N MET A 1 23.87 32.68 16.00
CA MET A 1 22.89 32.93 14.92
C MET A 1 23.26 32.26 13.60
N LEU A 2 24.54 32.22 13.18
CA LEU A 2 24.96 31.51 11.97
C LEU A 2 24.78 29.99 12.09
N VAL A 3 25.22 29.40 13.21
CA VAL A 3 25.09 27.96 13.50
C VAL A 3 23.63 27.48 13.41
N THR A 4 22.71 28.18 14.07
CA THR A 4 21.27 27.84 14.07
C THR A 4 20.61 27.94 12.70
N LYS A 5 21.09 28.86 11.84
CA LYS A 5 20.64 28.95 10.44
C LYS A 5 21.22 27.82 9.59
N VAL A 6 22.51 27.52 9.73
CA VAL A 6 23.17 26.44 8.98
C VAL A 6 22.59 25.08 9.35
N THR A 7 22.34 24.82 10.64
CA THR A 7 21.69 23.57 11.08
C THR A 7 20.24 23.48 10.59
N ALA A 8 19.47 24.59 10.61
CA ALA A 8 18.13 24.61 10.04
C ALA A 8 18.13 24.30 8.53
N PHE A 9 19.07 24.87 7.76
CA PHE A 9 19.22 24.55 6.34
C PHE A 9 19.62 23.09 6.11
N LEU A 10 20.53 22.53 6.92
CA LEU A 10 20.96 21.13 6.83
C LEU A 10 19.85 20.14 7.23
N ASN A 11 18.77 20.60 7.85
CA ASN A 11 17.58 19.77 8.12
C ASN A 11 16.59 19.76 6.95
N HIS A 12 16.75 20.64 5.95
CA HIS A 12 15.95 20.66 4.74
C HIS A 12 16.65 19.91 3.58
N PRO A 13 15.89 19.39 2.59
CA PRO A 13 16.47 18.72 1.44
C PRO A 13 17.24 19.72 0.57
N LEU A 14 18.53 19.47 0.37
CA LEU A 14 19.43 20.34 -0.37
C LEU A 14 20.07 19.60 -1.55
N THR A 15 20.29 20.32 -2.64
CA THR A 15 21.02 19.83 -3.82
C THR A 15 22.53 19.76 -3.55
N VAL A 16 23.26 18.91 -4.27
CA VAL A 16 24.73 18.82 -4.21
C VAL A 16 25.41 20.19 -4.37
N LYS A 17 24.88 21.08 -5.22
CA LYS A 17 25.42 22.44 -5.41
C LYS A 17 25.25 23.30 -4.15
N GLN A 18 24.09 23.25 -3.51
CA GLN A 18 23.84 23.96 -2.26
C GLN A 18 24.67 23.40 -1.10
N LEU A 19 24.83 22.07 -1.05
CA LEU A 19 25.68 21.40 -0.05
C LEU A 19 27.15 21.79 -0.19
N LYS A 20 27.66 21.97 -1.42
CA LYS A 20 29.02 22.51 -1.66
C LYS A 20 29.19 23.92 -1.12
N HIS A 21 28.22 24.81 -1.35
CA HIS A 21 28.27 26.17 -0.81
C HIS A 21 28.22 26.18 0.72
N LEU A 22 27.35 25.38 1.33
CA LEU A 22 27.26 25.26 2.78
C LEU A 22 28.52 24.64 3.38
N HIS A 23 29.13 23.67 2.72
CA HIS A 23 30.39 23.10 3.17
C HIS A 23 31.53 24.14 3.16
N ALA A 24 31.63 24.95 2.11
CA ALA A 24 32.59 26.05 2.07
C ALA A 24 32.37 27.06 3.22
N LEU A 25 31.11 27.38 3.52
CA LEU A 25 30.76 28.24 4.66
C LEU A 25 31.14 27.59 6.00
N ILE A 26 30.94 26.28 6.15
CA ILE A 26 31.34 25.54 7.35
C ILE A 26 32.86 25.59 7.55
N LEU A 27 33.63 25.39 6.49
CA LEU A 27 35.10 25.43 6.53
C LEU A 27 35.64 26.83 6.86
N ILE A 28 35.10 27.87 6.21
CA ILE A 28 35.52 29.27 6.44
C ILE A 28 35.24 29.70 7.89
N ASN A 29 34.12 29.27 8.46
CA ASN A 29 33.72 29.64 9.81
C ASN A 29 34.20 28.65 10.88
N GLY A 30 35.00 27.64 10.53
CA GLY A 30 35.54 26.65 11.46
C GLY A 30 34.49 25.75 12.14
N LEU A 31 33.31 25.58 11.54
CA LEU A 31 32.18 24.82 12.09
C LEU A 31 32.26 23.32 11.78
N ASN A 32 33.47 22.74 11.85
CA ASN A 32 33.76 21.39 11.32
C ASN A 32 32.90 20.27 11.95
N TYR A 33 32.35 20.48 13.15
CA TYR A 33 31.43 19.54 13.81
C TYR A 33 30.09 19.34 13.06
N LEU A 34 29.76 20.21 12.09
CA LEU A 34 28.56 20.10 11.24
C LEU A 34 28.79 19.32 9.94
N GLU A 35 30.05 19.04 9.57
CA GLU A 35 30.37 18.23 8.40
C GLU A 35 29.69 16.84 8.38
N PRO A 36 29.50 16.11 9.52
CA PRO A 36 28.72 14.87 9.55
C PRO A 36 27.30 15.01 8.97
N MET A 37 26.63 16.14 9.20
CA MET A 37 25.27 16.37 8.71
C MET A 37 25.21 16.55 7.19
N ILE A 38 26.29 17.07 6.58
CA ILE A 38 26.41 17.14 5.12
C ILE A 38 26.51 15.74 4.55
N ILE A 39 27.34 14.88 5.16
CA ILE A 39 27.54 13.50 4.71
C ILE A 39 26.22 12.73 4.77
N THR A 40 25.48 12.81 5.87
CA THR A 40 24.19 12.11 6.01
C THR A 40 23.14 12.62 5.03
N GLN A 41 23.11 13.92 4.70
CA GLN A 41 22.22 14.47 3.67
C GLN A 41 22.57 14.01 2.24
N ILE A 42 23.86 13.82 1.92
CA ILE A 42 24.26 13.30 0.60
C ILE A 42 23.88 11.82 0.49
N VAL A 43 24.19 11.04 1.52
CA VAL A 43 23.97 9.60 1.55
C VAL A 43 22.47 9.25 1.54
N ASN A 44 21.65 9.88 2.38
CA ASN A 44 20.26 9.49 2.57
C ASN A 44 19.32 10.00 1.45
N ARG A 45 19.82 10.76 0.47
CA ARG A 45 19.00 11.43 -0.55
C ARG A 45 19.29 10.91 -1.96
N PRO A 46 18.35 10.17 -2.58
CA PRO A 46 18.50 9.65 -3.94
C PRO A 46 18.81 10.72 -5.00
N SER A 47 18.26 11.92 -4.84
CA SER A 47 18.49 13.07 -5.73
C SER A 47 19.95 13.53 -5.78
N ASN A 48 20.76 13.17 -4.78
CA ASN A 48 22.17 13.52 -4.68
C ASN A 48 23.11 12.41 -5.18
N HIS A 49 22.59 11.24 -5.56
CA HIS A 49 23.38 10.07 -6.00
C HIS A 49 23.91 10.17 -7.45
N SER A 50 23.91 11.36 -8.03
CA SER A 50 24.61 11.63 -9.30
C SER A 50 26.12 11.33 -9.17
N GLN A 51 26.77 11.00 -10.29
CA GLN A 51 28.24 10.78 -10.33
C GLN A 51 29.04 11.94 -9.73
N ALA A 52 28.54 13.18 -9.88
CA ALA A 52 29.15 14.37 -9.29
C ALA A 52 28.98 14.44 -7.77
N GLY A 53 27.86 13.94 -7.23
CA GLY A 53 27.60 13.80 -5.80
C GLY A 53 28.46 12.72 -5.16
N ILE A 54 28.61 11.57 -5.81
CA ILE A 54 29.47 10.47 -5.35
C ILE A 54 30.95 10.88 -5.33
N ARG A 55 31.43 11.56 -6.37
CA ARG A 55 32.80 12.14 -6.37
C ARG A 55 33.01 13.14 -5.25
N TYR A 56 31.99 13.96 -4.98
CA TYR A 56 32.04 14.92 -3.88
C TYR A 56 32.05 14.22 -2.51
N LEU A 57 31.24 13.17 -2.33
CA LEU A 57 31.24 12.34 -1.13
C LEU A 57 32.62 11.71 -0.88
N ARG A 58 33.24 11.10 -1.90
CA ARG A 58 34.62 10.55 -1.81
C ARG A 58 35.63 11.61 -1.36
N SER A 59 35.52 12.83 -1.87
CA SER A 59 36.37 13.95 -1.44
C SER A 59 36.11 14.34 0.02
N LEU A 60 34.85 14.42 0.43
CA LEU A 60 34.49 14.78 1.81
C LEU A 60 35.06 13.78 2.82
N ILE A 61 34.85 12.50 2.55
CA ILE A 61 35.31 11.39 3.39
C ILE A 61 36.84 11.42 3.59
N ARG A 62 37.60 11.77 2.55
CA ARG A 62 39.08 11.80 2.58
C ARG A 62 39.66 12.97 3.39
N TYR A 63 39.00 14.13 3.39
CA TYR A 63 39.50 15.36 4.04
C TYR A 63 38.77 15.72 5.34
N PHE A 64 37.84 14.87 5.76
CA PHE A 64 37.04 15.04 6.97
C PHE A 64 37.93 15.14 8.22
N LYS A 65 37.85 16.26 8.94
CA LYS A 65 38.77 16.54 10.07
C LYS A 65 38.35 15.89 11.39
N GLN A 66 37.08 15.56 11.57
CA GLN A 66 36.55 15.01 12.83
C GLN A 66 35.85 13.67 12.61
N PRO A 67 36.45 12.53 13.01
CA PRO A 67 35.86 11.22 12.79
C PRO A 67 34.54 11.08 13.60
N ASN A 68 33.43 10.77 12.92
CA ASN A 68 32.11 10.62 13.53
C ASN A 68 31.52 9.25 13.16
N VAL A 69 31.07 8.50 14.18
CA VAL A 69 30.49 7.17 14.04
C VAL A 69 29.28 7.18 13.11
N VAL A 70 28.30 8.06 13.35
CA VAL A 70 27.04 8.11 12.60
C VAL A 70 27.27 8.40 11.11
N ALA A 71 28.09 9.40 10.79
CA ALA A 71 28.38 9.74 9.40
C ALA A 71 29.11 8.61 8.65
N ARG A 72 30.08 7.95 9.30
CA ARG A 72 30.80 6.82 8.71
C ARG A 72 29.90 5.60 8.56
N THR A 73 29.04 5.30 9.54
CA THR A 73 28.00 4.27 9.44
C THR A 73 27.10 4.48 8.22
N SER A 74 26.60 5.70 8.03
CA SER A 74 25.77 6.03 6.87
C SER A 74 26.53 5.83 5.56
N VAL A 75 27.79 6.23 5.49
CA VAL A 75 28.65 6.03 4.30
C VAL A 75 28.85 4.54 3.98
N ILE A 76 29.13 3.70 4.97
CA ILE A 76 29.30 2.25 4.76
C ILE A 76 27.98 1.65 4.24
N GLN A 77 26.84 2.05 4.81
CA GLN A 77 25.51 1.64 4.35
C GLN A 77 25.23 2.08 2.91
N PHE A 78 25.61 3.31 2.56
CA PHE A 78 25.49 3.85 1.21
C PHE A 78 26.25 3.00 0.19
N TRP A 79 27.53 2.72 0.44
CA TRP A 79 28.37 1.94 -0.47
C TRP A 79 27.85 0.51 -0.63
N TYR A 80 27.41 -0.12 0.47
CA TYR A 80 26.80 -1.45 0.41
C TYR A 80 25.55 -1.49 -0.48
N GLN A 81 24.65 -0.51 -0.33
CA GLN A 81 23.43 -0.42 -1.15
C GLN A 81 23.73 -0.19 -2.64
N HIS A 82 24.84 0.48 -2.97
CA HIS A 82 25.25 0.76 -4.35
C HIS A 82 26.18 -0.32 -4.93
N GLY A 83 26.48 -1.39 -4.18
CA GLY A 83 27.31 -2.51 -4.63
C GLY A 83 28.83 -2.27 -4.57
N GLU A 84 29.27 -1.13 -4.05
CA GLU A 84 30.69 -0.76 -3.91
C GLU A 84 31.25 -1.37 -2.60
N PHE A 85 31.34 -2.69 -2.58
CA PHE A 85 31.65 -3.46 -1.37
C PHE A 85 33.08 -3.23 -0.86
N GLN A 86 34.05 -2.97 -1.76
CA GLN A 86 35.44 -2.75 -1.37
C GLN A 86 35.58 -1.41 -0.63
N GLU A 87 34.96 -0.33 -1.13
CA GLU A 87 34.92 0.95 -0.46
C GLU A 87 34.22 0.88 0.89
N ALA A 88 33.14 0.11 1.00
CA ALA A 88 32.46 -0.12 2.28
C ALA A 88 33.41 -0.76 3.31
N LEU A 89 34.23 -1.73 2.89
CA LEU A 89 35.20 -2.41 3.77
C LEU A 89 36.36 -1.48 4.14
N ASP A 90 36.89 -0.72 3.20
CA ASP A 90 37.98 0.23 3.43
C ASP A 90 37.57 1.32 4.44
N GLU A 91 36.34 1.81 4.34
CA GLU A 91 35.75 2.76 5.28
C GLU A 91 35.57 2.16 6.69
N TYR A 92 35.15 0.90 6.77
CA TYR A 92 35.06 0.18 8.05
C TYR A 92 36.45 0.02 8.68
N LEU A 93 37.47 -0.38 7.91
CA LEU A 93 38.83 -0.51 8.40
C LEU A 93 39.43 0.84 8.83
N PHE A 94 39.11 1.92 8.12
CA PHE A 94 39.49 3.27 8.52
C PHE A 94 38.87 3.64 9.88
N MET A 95 37.58 3.36 10.08
CA MET A 95 36.89 3.58 11.34
C MET A 95 37.60 2.88 12.52
N GLN A 96 38.08 1.65 12.30
CA GLN A 96 38.87 0.90 13.29
C GLN A 96 40.24 1.53 13.57
N ARG A 97 40.97 1.98 12.54
CA ARG A 97 42.29 2.60 12.69
C ARG A 97 42.25 3.89 13.51
N VAL A 98 41.14 4.63 13.42
CA VAL A 98 40.92 5.87 14.16
C VAL A 98 40.42 5.60 15.59
N GLY A 99 40.14 4.34 15.94
CA GLY A 99 39.69 3.96 17.28
C GLY A 99 38.22 4.26 17.55
N LEU A 100 37.39 4.44 16.51
CA LEU A 100 35.96 4.58 16.66
C LEU A 100 35.31 3.21 16.88
N LEU A 101 34.57 3.04 17.98
CA LEU A 101 33.82 1.80 18.25
C LEU A 101 32.62 1.66 17.29
N PRO A 102 32.53 0.59 16.50
CA PRO A 102 31.39 0.32 15.64
C PRO A 102 30.14 -0.08 16.44
N CYS A 103 28.96 0.29 15.94
CA CYS A 103 27.70 -0.26 16.44
C CYS A 103 27.39 -1.62 15.79
N SER A 104 26.48 -2.40 16.39
CA SER A 104 26.15 -3.76 15.94
C SER A 104 25.70 -3.81 14.47
N SER A 105 24.93 -2.82 14.02
CA SER A 105 24.47 -2.72 12.62
C SER A 105 25.61 -2.57 11.61
N VAL A 106 26.66 -1.80 11.94
CA VAL A 106 27.84 -1.62 11.08
C VAL A 106 28.68 -2.88 11.03
N VAL A 107 28.83 -3.57 12.17
CA VAL A 107 29.58 -4.84 12.22
C VAL A 107 28.87 -5.90 11.37
N ALA A 108 27.55 -6.04 11.50
CA ALA A 108 26.75 -6.93 10.65
C ALA A 108 26.88 -6.58 9.16
N LEU A 109 26.89 -5.29 8.82
CA LEU A 109 27.08 -4.83 7.45
C LEU A 109 28.47 -5.17 6.90
N ALA A 110 29.52 -4.96 7.70
CA ALA A 110 30.89 -5.31 7.32
C ALA A 110 31.06 -6.83 7.08
N ILE A 111 30.39 -7.66 7.88
CA ILE A 111 30.35 -9.11 7.66
C ILE A 111 29.67 -9.43 6.33
N ASN A 112 28.51 -8.83 6.04
CA ASN A 112 27.81 -9.03 4.76
C ASN A 112 28.65 -8.56 3.55
N VAL A 113 29.41 -7.48 3.71
CA VAL A 113 30.41 -7.02 2.71
C VAL A 113 31.46 -8.11 2.48
N CYS A 114 32.04 -8.69 3.55
CA CYS A 114 32.98 -9.80 3.42
C CYS A 114 32.35 -11.03 2.75
N THR A 115 31.09 -11.33 3.05
CA THR A 115 30.31 -12.38 2.39
C THR A 115 30.21 -12.10 0.89
N ARG A 116 29.84 -10.88 0.48
CA ARG A 116 29.72 -10.52 -0.94
C ARG A 116 31.06 -10.59 -1.68
N LEU A 117 32.13 -10.09 -1.07
CA LEU A 117 33.49 -10.12 -1.61
C LEU A 117 34.15 -11.52 -1.58
N GLY A 118 33.60 -12.48 -0.82
CA GLY A 118 34.24 -13.78 -0.61
C GLY A 118 35.51 -13.71 0.25
N ASN A 119 35.66 -12.65 1.06
CA ASN A 119 36.86 -12.44 1.88
C ASN A 119 36.78 -13.27 3.17
N ARG A 120 37.26 -14.51 3.10
CA ARG A 120 37.26 -15.46 4.23
C ARG A 120 38.04 -14.95 5.45
N VAL A 121 39.25 -14.45 5.25
CA VAL A 121 40.12 -13.99 6.34
C VAL A 121 39.51 -12.76 7.04
N GLY A 122 38.95 -11.84 6.25
CA GLY A 122 38.26 -10.66 6.75
C GLY A 122 37.08 -11.02 7.65
N GLY A 123 36.18 -11.89 7.18
CA GLY A 123 34.99 -12.25 7.96
C GLY A 123 35.31 -13.03 9.24
N ILE A 124 36.31 -13.93 9.24
CA ILE A 124 36.75 -14.63 10.46
C ILE A 124 37.35 -13.63 11.47
N ARG A 125 38.11 -12.64 10.98
CA ARG A 125 38.65 -11.58 11.83
C ARG A 125 37.54 -10.71 12.43
N LEU A 126 36.51 -10.37 11.63
CA LEU A 126 35.33 -9.66 12.11
C LEU A 126 34.58 -10.47 13.18
N HIS A 127 34.46 -11.79 13.00
CA HIS A 127 33.87 -12.66 14.03
C HIS A 127 34.63 -12.59 15.36
N GLY A 128 35.97 -12.64 15.34
CA GLY A 128 36.77 -12.41 16.55
C GLY A 128 36.53 -11.03 17.19
N GLN A 129 36.32 -9.99 16.38
CA GLN A 129 35.99 -8.65 16.85
C GLN A 129 34.57 -8.56 17.46
N VAL A 130 33.62 -9.35 16.98
CA VAL A 130 32.25 -9.43 17.55
C VAL A 130 32.31 -9.82 19.03
N TYR A 131 33.12 -10.82 19.39
CA TYR A 131 33.35 -11.16 20.80
C TYR A 131 34.05 -10.03 21.56
N GLY A 132 35.07 -9.41 20.95
CA GLY A 132 35.80 -8.29 21.55
C GLY A 132 34.93 -7.06 21.82
N TYR A 133 33.90 -6.82 21.00
CA TYR A 133 32.93 -5.74 21.19
C TYR A 133 31.74 -6.13 22.09
N GLY A 134 31.58 -7.41 22.43
CA GLY A 134 30.46 -7.91 23.22
C GLY A 134 29.15 -8.09 22.43
N PHE A 135 29.21 -8.27 21.10
CA PHE A 135 28.04 -8.46 20.24
C PHE A 135 27.72 -9.93 19.94
N TYR A 136 28.31 -10.90 20.64
CA TYR A 136 28.15 -12.34 20.37
C TYR A 136 26.68 -12.82 20.50
N GLY A 137 25.86 -12.16 21.32
CA GLY A 137 24.44 -12.46 21.46
C GLY A 137 23.51 -11.66 20.53
N ASP A 138 24.02 -10.69 19.75
CA ASP A 138 23.19 -9.79 18.93
C ASP A 138 22.64 -10.51 17.69
N VAL A 139 21.31 -10.51 17.53
CA VAL A 139 20.63 -11.22 16.44
C VAL A 139 21.03 -10.71 15.05
N HIS A 140 21.31 -9.41 14.90
CA HIS A 140 21.71 -8.80 13.63
C HIS A 140 23.11 -9.21 13.23
N VAL A 141 24.02 -9.26 14.20
CA VAL A 141 25.39 -9.71 13.98
C VAL A 141 25.43 -11.22 13.74
N GLY A 142 24.74 -12.01 14.57
CA GLY A 142 24.63 -13.46 14.43
C GLY A 142 24.06 -13.88 13.08
N THR A 143 22.98 -13.22 12.61
CA THR A 143 22.43 -13.50 11.27
C THR A 143 23.46 -13.24 10.17
N ALA A 144 24.20 -12.13 10.21
CA ALA A 144 25.24 -11.84 9.22
C ALA A 144 26.39 -12.86 9.26
N LEU A 145 26.81 -13.28 10.46
CA LEU A 145 27.84 -14.31 10.66
C LEU A 145 27.43 -15.67 10.12
N VAL A 146 26.19 -16.10 10.38
CA VAL A 146 25.65 -17.34 9.80
C VAL A 146 25.75 -17.30 8.27
N GLY A 147 25.29 -16.23 7.64
CA GLY A 147 25.30 -16.11 6.18
C GLY A 147 26.71 -16.09 5.60
N PHE A 148 27.66 -15.51 6.34
CA PHE A 148 29.08 -15.56 6.02
C PHE A 148 29.62 -17.00 6.09
N TYR A 149 29.42 -17.70 7.21
CA TYR A 149 29.98 -19.03 7.42
C TYR A 149 29.38 -20.09 6.49
N LEU A 150 28.09 -19.98 6.16
CA LEU A 150 27.45 -20.82 5.16
C LEU A 150 28.07 -20.61 3.77
N LYS A 151 28.41 -19.36 3.40
CA LYS A 151 29.10 -19.09 2.14
C LYS A 151 30.55 -19.59 2.12
N VAL A 152 31.19 -19.64 3.29
CA VAL A 152 32.55 -20.16 3.49
C VAL A 152 32.58 -21.68 3.65
N ASP A 153 31.41 -22.34 3.69
CA ASP A 153 31.24 -23.78 3.87
C ASP A 153 31.79 -24.29 5.22
N ASP A 154 31.68 -23.47 6.27
CA ASP A 154 32.10 -23.80 7.64
C ASP A 154 30.86 -23.92 8.55
N MET A 155 30.27 -25.10 8.47
CA MET A 155 28.98 -25.43 9.08
C MET A 155 29.05 -25.54 10.60
N GLU A 156 30.15 -26.07 11.13
CA GLU A 156 30.33 -26.20 12.57
C GLU A 156 30.32 -24.82 13.25
N THR A 157 30.94 -23.83 12.63
CA THR A 157 30.98 -22.47 13.18
C THR A 157 29.65 -21.74 12.99
N ALA A 158 28.98 -21.92 11.84
CA ALA A 158 27.64 -21.37 11.63
C ALA A 158 26.65 -21.85 12.71
N LYS A 159 26.71 -23.14 13.08
CA LYS A 159 25.88 -23.72 14.15
C LYS A 159 26.20 -23.11 15.51
N LYS A 160 27.48 -23.01 15.89
CA LYS A 160 27.88 -22.38 17.15
C LYS A 160 27.37 -20.94 17.27
N VAL A 161 27.43 -20.18 16.18
CA VAL A 161 26.90 -18.80 16.16
C VAL A 161 25.40 -18.77 16.38
N ILE A 162 24.63 -19.71 15.81
CA ILE A 162 23.19 -19.82 16.05
C ILE A 162 22.91 -20.13 17.53
N ASP A 163 23.68 -21.05 18.12
CA ASP A 163 23.52 -21.47 19.51
C ASP A 163 23.86 -20.36 20.53
N GLU A 164 24.67 -19.36 20.14
CA GLU A 164 25.14 -18.27 21.00
C GLU A 164 24.26 -17.00 21.01
N MET A 165 23.27 -16.87 20.11
CA MET A 165 22.41 -15.67 19.99
C MET A 165 21.41 -15.55 21.17
N SER A 166 21.34 -14.39 21.85
CA SER A 166 20.94 -14.33 23.27
C SER A 166 19.58 -13.70 23.66
N GLU A 167 18.61 -13.46 22.74
CA GLU A 167 17.30 -12.92 23.18
C GLU A 167 16.06 -13.81 22.96
N ARG A 168 16.02 -14.70 21.96
CA ARG A 168 14.96 -15.72 21.81
C ARG A 168 15.50 -16.88 20.98
N ASN A 169 15.60 -18.07 21.58
CA ASN A 169 16.11 -19.31 21.01
C ASN A 169 15.21 -19.91 19.91
N ALA A 170 14.68 -19.09 19.00
CA ALA A 170 13.68 -19.50 18.03
C ALA A 170 14.34 -19.60 16.63
N PRO A 171 14.65 -20.81 16.15
CA PRO A 171 15.00 -21.12 14.75
C PRO A 171 14.23 -20.29 13.72
N SER A 172 12.94 -20.07 14.01
CA SER A 172 12.01 -19.24 13.25
C SER A 172 12.51 -17.81 12.99
N CYS A 173 13.14 -17.13 13.95
CA CYS A 173 13.62 -15.76 13.76
C CYS A 173 14.77 -15.67 12.75
N VAL A 174 15.70 -16.63 12.76
CA VAL A 174 16.82 -16.66 11.80
C VAL A 174 16.29 -16.92 10.40
N ILE A 175 15.40 -17.90 10.25
CA ILE A 175 14.76 -18.24 8.99
C ILE A 175 13.95 -17.06 8.45
N TYR A 176 13.12 -16.44 9.28
CA TYR A 176 12.30 -15.28 8.92
C TYR A 176 13.14 -14.18 8.27
N ARG A 177 14.31 -13.86 8.85
CA ARG A 177 15.19 -12.82 8.31
C ARG A 177 15.78 -13.17 6.95
N TYR A 178 16.13 -14.43 6.71
CA TYR A 178 16.61 -14.85 5.40
C TYR A 178 15.51 -14.82 4.35
N LEU A 179 14.30 -15.25 4.72
CA LEU A 179 13.12 -15.17 3.87
C LEU A 179 12.78 -13.72 3.52
N GLU A 180 12.73 -12.79 4.49
CA GLU A 180 12.52 -11.36 4.20
C GLU A 180 13.61 -10.76 3.30
N SER A 181 14.85 -11.20 3.46
CA SER A 181 15.97 -10.76 2.61
C SER A 181 15.98 -11.35 1.20
N GLY A 182 15.02 -12.23 0.88
CA GLY A 182 14.89 -12.90 -0.41
C GLY A 182 15.89 -14.04 -0.66
N ASN A 183 16.67 -14.45 0.36
CA ASN A 183 17.69 -15.50 0.22
C ASN A 183 17.12 -16.87 0.65
N LEU A 184 16.20 -17.42 -0.16
CA LEU A 184 15.53 -18.69 0.14
C LEU A 184 16.51 -19.86 0.30
N THR A 185 17.53 -19.97 -0.55
CA THR A 185 18.51 -21.08 -0.50
C THR A 185 19.22 -21.18 0.86
N ILE A 186 19.55 -20.03 1.44
CA ILE A 186 20.18 -19.95 2.75
C ILE A 186 19.16 -20.30 3.84
N ALA A 187 17.91 -19.83 3.73
CA ALA A 187 16.86 -20.18 4.67
C ALA A 187 16.58 -21.69 4.68
N GLU A 188 16.51 -22.34 3.51
CA GLU A 188 16.33 -23.78 3.35
C GLU A 188 17.48 -24.56 4.00
N HIS A 189 18.72 -24.13 3.75
CA HIS A 189 19.91 -24.78 4.27
C HIS A 189 20.06 -24.59 5.79
N VAL A 190 19.79 -23.38 6.29
CA VAL A 190 19.71 -23.13 7.73
C VAL A 190 18.66 -24.06 8.34
N PHE A 191 17.45 -24.10 7.77
CA PHE A 191 16.36 -24.93 8.26
C PHE A 191 16.75 -26.41 8.31
N SER A 192 17.32 -27.00 7.26
CA SER A 192 17.69 -28.41 7.25
C SER A 192 18.65 -28.78 8.39
N GLU A 193 19.63 -27.92 8.66
CA GLU A 193 20.72 -28.16 9.60
C GLU A 193 20.35 -27.90 11.08
N MET A 194 19.19 -27.27 11.35
CA MET A 194 18.77 -27.02 12.74
C MET A 194 18.39 -28.33 13.42
N GLY A 195 19.06 -28.65 14.53
CA GLY A 195 18.80 -29.87 15.31
C GLY A 195 17.43 -29.86 15.98
N ASP A 196 17.11 -28.78 16.70
CA ASP A 196 15.79 -28.54 17.29
C ASP A 196 15.07 -27.43 16.52
N LYS A 197 14.15 -27.82 15.62
CA LYS A 197 13.27 -26.90 14.89
C LYS A 197 12.02 -26.63 15.73
N ASP A 198 11.76 -25.38 16.06
CA ASP A 198 10.50 -24.98 16.69
C ASP A 198 9.32 -25.09 15.71
N ILE A 199 8.09 -25.20 16.22
CA ILE A 199 6.88 -25.29 15.39
C ILE A 199 6.74 -24.05 14.49
N ASP A 200 7.20 -22.89 14.97
CA ASP A 200 7.16 -21.64 14.23
C ASP A 200 8.07 -21.62 13.01
N SER A 201 9.26 -22.24 13.04
CA SER A 201 10.14 -22.36 11.87
C SER A 201 9.53 -23.22 10.79
N TRP A 202 8.88 -24.33 11.17
CA TRP A 202 8.10 -25.14 10.23
C TRP A 202 6.95 -24.34 9.60
N ASN A 203 6.18 -23.61 10.41
CA ASN A 203 5.08 -22.75 9.92
C ASN A 203 5.58 -21.69 8.94
N LEU A 204 6.75 -21.07 9.22
CA LEU A 204 7.36 -20.07 8.35
C LEU A 204 7.79 -20.67 7.01
N MET A 205 8.45 -21.83 7.01
CA MET A 205 8.87 -22.49 5.77
C MET A 205 7.66 -22.88 4.92
N VAL A 206 6.64 -23.49 5.53
CA VAL A 206 5.38 -23.83 4.84
C VAL A 206 4.72 -22.57 4.27
N SER A 207 4.53 -21.53 5.08
CA SER A 207 3.90 -20.28 4.63
C SER A 207 4.71 -19.57 3.55
N TRP A 208 6.03 -19.72 3.53
CA TRP A 208 6.85 -19.13 2.49
C TRP A 208 6.68 -19.87 1.18
N TYR A 209 6.79 -21.20 1.19
CA TYR A 209 6.61 -22.02 0.00
C TYR A 209 5.24 -21.81 -0.63
N THR A 210 4.18 -21.76 0.18
CA THR A 210 2.82 -21.51 -0.32
C THR A 210 2.67 -20.12 -0.95
N ARG A 211 3.28 -19.07 -0.39
CA ARG A 211 3.30 -17.72 -0.98
C ARG A 211 4.09 -17.64 -2.27
N THR A 212 5.18 -18.40 -2.39
CA THR A 212 5.98 -18.48 -3.61
C THR A 212 5.38 -19.38 -4.69
N GLY A 213 4.35 -20.16 -4.36
CA GLY A 213 3.68 -21.11 -5.25
C GLY A 213 4.37 -22.47 -5.38
N ASP A 214 5.46 -22.74 -4.64
CA ASP A 214 6.16 -24.03 -4.65
C ASP A 214 5.44 -25.04 -3.73
N MET A 215 4.30 -25.54 -4.21
CA MET A 215 3.43 -26.41 -3.41
C MET A 215 4.03 -27.80 -3.16
N GLU A 216 4.93 -28.28 -4.02
CA GLU A 216 5.61 -29.57 -3.82
C GLU A 216 6.47 -29.53 -2.56
N LYS A 217 7.31 -28.49 -2.42
CA LYS A 217 8.10 -28.28 -1.20
C LYS A 217 7.23 -27.97 0.01
N ALA A 218 6.13 -27.23 -0.18
CA ALA A 218 5.18 -26.96 0.90
C ALA A 218 4.59 -28.24 1.47
N ILE A 219 4.10 -29.16 0.63
CA ILE A 219 3.57 -30.46 1.05
C ILE A 219 4.65 -31.31 1.72
N ALA A 220 5.84 -31.39 1.12
CA ALA A 220 6.94 -32.18 1.69
C ALA A 220 7.30 -31.68 3.10
N THR A 221 7.42 -30.37 3.27
CA THR A 221 7.73 -29.73 4.56
C THR A 221 6.59 -29.92 5.55
N PHE A 222 5.34 -29.72 5.13
CA PHE A 222 4.15 -29.95 5.95
C PHE A 222 4.03 -31.40 6.42
N GLY A 223 4.35 -32.36 5.56
CA GLY A 223 4.34 -33.78 5.86
C GLY A 223 5.29 -34.13 7.01
N LEU A 224 6.51 -33.57 6.98
CA LEU A 224 7.56 -33.79 7.97
C LEU A 224 7.32 -33.08 9.32
N MET A 225 6.35 -32.17 9.41
CA MET A 225 6.05 -31.47 10.67
C MET A 225 5.64 -32.46 11.77
N PRO A 226 6.29 -32.43 12.95
CA PRO A 226 5.98 -33.32 14.07
C PRO A 226 4.60 -33.05 14.66
N VAL A 227 4.22 -31.76 14.73
CA VAL A 227 2.89 -31.30 15.14
C VAL A 227 2.39 -30.30 14.11
N LYS A 228 1.25 -30.60 13.49
CA LYS A 228 0.59 -29.70 12.53
C LYS A 228 -0.35 -28.79 13.28
N THR A 229 -0.06 -27.49 13.26
CA THR A 229 -0.88 -26.47 13.91
C THR A 229 -1.99 -25.97 13.00
N SER A 230 -3.01 -25.37 13.59
CA SER A 230 -4.08 -24.68 12.83
C SER A 230 -3.53 -23.67 11.81
N SER A 231 -2.44 -22.98 12.16
CA SER A 231 -1.72 -22.06 11.26
C SER A 231 -1.08 -22.78 10.05
N SER A 232 -0.43 -23.93 10.25
CA SER A 232 0.14 -24.72 9.14
C SER A 232 -0.91 -25.22 8.16
N TRP A 233 -2.05 -25.72 8.65
CA TRP A 233 -3.18 -26.13 7.81
C TRP A 233 -3.74 -24.95 7.02
N THR A 234 -3.96 -23.82 7.70
CA THR A 234 -4.45 -22.59 7.06
C THR A 234 -3.49 -22.07 5.99
N ALA A 235 -2.18 -22.20 6.18
CA ALA A 235 -1.18 -21.81 5.19
C ALA A 235 -1.24 -22.69 3.93
N MET A 236 -1.41 -24.01 4.08
CA MET A 236 -1.59 -24.94 2.95
C MET A 236 -2.87 -24.64 2.17
N ILE A 237 -3.99 -24.45 2.88
CA ILE A 237 -5.27 -24.08 2.28
C ILE A 237 -5.13 -22.77 1.51
N SER A 238 -4.51 -21.74 2.13
CA SER A 238 -4.30 -20.44 1.49
C SER A 238 -3.51 -20.54 0.20
N GLY A 239 -2.41 -21.30 0.20
CA GLY A 239 -1.58 -21.51 -0.99
C GLY A 239 -2.34 -22.14 -2.15
N TYR A 240 -3.15 -23.17 -1.89
CA TYR A 240 -3.96 -23.79 -2.94
C TYR A 240 -5.10 -22.90 -3.44
N VAL A 241 -5.73 -22.14 -2.54
CA VAL A 241 -6.75 -21.15 -2.91
C VAL A 241 -6.15 -20.07 -3.81
N ASP A 242 -4.98 -19.55 -3.47
CA ASP A 242 -4.31 -18.48 -4.23
C ASP A 242 -3.87 -18.95 -5.63
N LEU A 243 -3.57 -20.25 -5.78
CA LEU A 243 -3.29 -20.89 -7.08
C LEU A 243 -4.56 -21.31 -7.84
N GLY A 244 -5.75 -21.11 -7.25
CA GLY A 244 -7.04 -21.48 -7.84
C GLY A 244 -7.38 -22.97 -7.79
N ASN A 245 -6.60 -23.81 -7.10
CA ASN A 245 -6.86 -25.24 -6.97
C ASN A 245 -7.80 -25.53 -5.79
N MET A 246 -9.09 -25.27 -6.00
CA MET A 246 -10.11 -25.37 -4.96
C MET A 246 -10.38 -26.82 -4.51
N GLU A 247 -10.17 -27.82 -5.38
CA GLU A 247 -10.38 -29.24 -5.04
C GLU A 247 -9.39 -29.70 -3.97
N ILE A 248 -8.09 -29.42 -4.16
CA ILE A 248 -7.06 -29.78 -3.18
C ILE A 248 -7.23 -28.94 -1.90
N ALA A 249 -7.52 -27.65 -2.03
CA ALA A 249 -7.80 -26.79 -0.87
C ALA A 249 -8.94 -27.37 -0.01
N ARG A 250 -10.02 -27.84 -0.64
CA ARG A 250 -11.15 -28.46 0.06
C ARG A 250 -10.76 -29.74 0.78
N ASN A 251 -9.98 -30.61 0.14
CA ASN A 251 -9.50 -31.83 0.79
C ASN A 251 -8.65 -31.53 2.04
N PHE A 252 -7.77 -30.52 1.98
CA PHE A 252 -7.01 -30.09 3.16
C PHE A 252 -7.90 -29.52 4.27
N TYR A 253 -8.96 -28.78 3.90
CA TYR A 253 -9.92 -28.23 4.85
C TYR A 253 -10.76 -29.33 5.52
N ASP A 254 -11.23 -30.32 4.78
CA ASP A 254 -12.07 -31.40 5.31
C ASP A 254 -11.28 -32.34 6.25
N VAL A 255 -9.98 -32.51 6.02
CA VAL A 255 -9.08 -33.33 6.88
C VAL A 255 -8.56 -32.54 8.11
N MET A 256 -8.72 -31.21 8.13
CA MET A 256 -8.25 -30.36 9.22
C MET A 256 -8.96 -30.70 10.54
N PRO A 257 -8.25 -31.07 11.62
CA PRO A 257 -8.88 -31.53 12.88
C PRO A 257 -9.73 -30.46 13.57
N GLU A 258 -9.28 -29.20 13.52
CA GLU A 258 -9.97 -28.06 14.11
C GLU A 258 -10.12 -26.97 13.05
N GLN A 259 -11.31 -26.84 12.50
CA GLN A 259 -11.67 -25.77 11.58
C GLN A 259 -11.82 -24.46 12.37
N ASN A 260 -11.06 -23.44 11.99
CA ASN A 260 -11.09 -22.14 12.65
C ASN A 260 -11.69 -21.09 11.69
N VAL A 261 -12.03 -19.91 12.22
CA VAL A 261 -12.63 -18.82 11.42
C VAL A 261 -11.73 -18.43 10.23
N VAL A 262 -10.40 -18.45 10.41
CA VAL A 262 -9.44 -18.03 9.37
C VAL A 262 -9.42 -19.00 8.19
N SER A 263 -9.41 -20.32 8.44
CA SER A 263 -9.44 -21.34 7.39
C SER A 263 -10.77 -21.33 6.64
N CYS A 264 -11.89 -21.14 7.34
CA CYS A 264 -13.21 -20.99 6.73
C CYS A 264 -13.29 -19.74 5.84
N MET A 265 -12.83 -18.61 6.36
CA MET A 265 -12.83 -17.34 5.63
C MET A 265 -12.02 -17.46 4.34
N LYS A 266 -10.86 -18.14 4.39
CA LYS A 266 -10.03 -18.34 3.20
C LYS A 266 -10.70 -19.27 2.17
N MET A 267 -11.40 -20.32 2.62
CA MET A 267 -12.19 -21.17 1.73
C MET A 267 -13.36 -20.40 1.10
N ILE A 268 -14.06 -19.58 1.87
CA ILE A 268 -15.16 -18.72 1.37
C ILE A 268 -14.64 -17.72 0.33
N ASP A 269 -13.50 -17.09 0.57
CA ASP A 269 -12.83 -16.19 -0.37
C ASP A 269 -12.45 -16.93 -1.68
N GLY A 270 -11.85 -18.11 -1.58
CA GLY A 270 -11.54 -18.94 -2.75
C GLY A 270 -12.76 -19.36 -3.56
N TYR A 271 -13.83 -19.78 -2.88
CA TYR A 271 -15.09 -20.12 -3.53
C TYR A 271 -15.81 -18.88 -4.10
N SER A 272 -15.65 -17.72 -3.46
CA SER A 272 -16.14 -16.46 -3.98
C SER A 272 -15.50 -16.13 -5.32
N ASN A 273 -14.18 -16.21 -5.41
CA ASN A 273 -13.45 -15.89 -6.64
C ASN A 273 -13.70 -16.89 -7.78
N SER A 274 -14.08 -18.13 -7.45
CA SER A 274 -14.43 -19.17 -8.45
C SER A 274 -15.92 -19.20 -8.81
N GLY A 275 -16.77 -18.41 -8.16
CA GLY A 275 -18.22 -18.39 -8.40
C GLY A 275 -19.01 -19.55 -7.77
N ALA A 276 -18.37 -20.43 -7.02
CA ALA A 276 -18.99 -21.59 -6.38
C ALA A 276 -19.64 -21.25 -5.03
N VAL A 277 -20.64 -20.37 -5.06
CA VAL A 277 -21.26 -19.78 -3.85
C VAL A 277 -21.94 -20.82 -2.95
N GLU A 278 -22.54 -21.88 -3.52
CA GLU A 278 -23.18 -22.92 -2.70
C GLU A 278 -22.15 -23.70 -1.88
N SER A 279 -20.97 -23.98 -2.44
CA SER A 279 -19.86 -24.59 -1.70
C SER A 279 -19.34 -23.67 -0.59
N ALA A 280 -19.27 -22.35 -0.83
CA ALA A 280 -18.94 -21.39 0.23
C ALA A 280 -19.97 -21.43 1.37
N ARG A 281 -21.26 -21.59 1.02
CA ARG A 281 -22.36 -21.67 1.98
C ARG A 281 -22.30 -22.95 2.82
N GLU A 282 -21.93 -24.08 2.23
CA GLU A 282 -21.74 -25.34 2.96
C GLU A 282 -20.67 -25.18 4.05
N ILE A 283 -19.51 -24.60 3.70
CA ILE A 283 -18.42 -24.31 4.65
C ILE A 283 -18.92 -23.40 5.77
N PHE A 284 -19.63 -22.34 5.42
CA PHE A 284 -20.19 -21.41 6.40
C PHE A 284 -21.17 -22.10 7.37
N ASN A 285 -22.09 -22.91 6.83
CA ASN A 285 -23.10 -23.57 7.65
C ASN A 285 -22.49 -24.60 8.60
N GLY A 286 -21.39 -25.26 8.21
CA GLY A 286 -20.68 -26.23 9.04
C GLY A 286 -20.00 -25.65 10.29
N MET A 287 -19.84 -24.33 10.40
CA MET A 287 -19.23 -23.68 11.57
C MET A 287 -20.25 -23.40 12.67
N ASP A 288 -20.09 -23.98 13.87
CA ASP A 288 -21.00 -23.73 14.99
C ASP A 288 -20.90 -22.29 15.53
N ALA A 289 -19.68 -21.75 15.63
CA ALA A 289 -19.41 -20.40 16.10
C ALA A 289 -19.08 -19.47 14.92
N LYS A 290 -20.05 -18.61 14.56
CA LYS A 290 -19.93 -17.64 13.47
C LYS A 290 -19.74 -16.24 14.05
N ASP A 291 -18.62 -15.59 13.74
CA ASP A 291 -18.37 -14.21 14.12
C ASP A 291 -18.77 -13.23 13.01
N HIS A 292 -18.72 -11.93 13.32
CA HIS A 292 -19.05 -10.86 12.38
C HIS A 292 -18.19 -10.91 11.10
N MET A 293 -16.93 -11.33 11.18
CA MET A 293 -16.02 -11.47 10.04
C MET A 293 -16.51 -12.55 9.08
N LEU A 294 -16.93 -13.71 9.59
CA LEU A 294 -17.42 -14.81 8.78
C LEU A 294 -18.75 -14.47 8.08
N TYR A 295 -19.65 -13.75 8.77
CA TYR A 295 -20.87 -13.22 8.13
C TYR A 295 -20.53 -12.23 7.00
N ASN A 296 -19.58 -11.31 7.23
CA ASN A 296 -19.14 -10.36 6.20
C ASN A 296 -18.52 -11.06 4.98
N ALA A 297 -17.68 -12.08 5.20
CA ALA A 297 -17.10 -12.90 4.13
C ALA A 297 -18.19 -13.58 3.27
N MET A 298 -19.25 -14.11 3.89
CA MET A 298 -20.36 -14.67 3.11
C MET A 298 -21.16 -13.60 2.37
N ILE A 299 -21.47 -12.47 3.00
CA ILE A 299 -22.23 -11.39 2.34
C ILE A 299 -21.47 -10.88 1.12
N THR A 300 -20.16 -10.68 1.23
CA THR A 300 -19.29 -10.28 0.12
C THR A 300 -19.23 -11.35 -0.97
N CYS A 301 -19.18 -12.64 -0.61
CA CYS A 301 -19.22 -13.74 -1.56
C CYS A 301 -20.50 -13.75 -2.43
N TYR A 302 -21.67 -13.57 -1.80
CA TYR A 302 -22.93 -13.44 -2.53
C TYR A 302 -23.01 -12.15 -3.35
N ALA A 303 -22.47 -11.04 -2.82
CA ALA A 303 -22.45 -9.77 -3.53
C ALA A 303 -21.56 -9.82 -4.78
N GLN A 304 -20.46 -10.57 -4.78
CA GLN A 304 -19.53 -10.64 -5.91
C GLN A 304 -20.05 -11.47 -7.09
N ASN A 305 -20.78 -12.56 -6.81
CA ASN A 305 -21.08 -13.58 -7.83
C ASN A 305 -22.41 -13.44 -8.55
N GLU A 306 -23.09 -12.30 -8.41
CA GLU A 306 -24.42 -11.98 -9.00
C GLU A 306 -25.54 -13.00 -8.70
N SER A 307 -25.24 -14.08 -7.97
CA SER A 307 -26.16 -15.04 -7.40
C SER A 307 -26.97 -14.35 -6.31
N SER A 308 -27.94 -13.56 -6.78
CA SER A 308 -28.78 -12.65 -6.03
C SER A 308 -29.80 -13.45 -5.23
N ASN A 309 -29.34 -14.27 -4.29
CA ASN A 309 -30.24 -15.06 -3.47
C ASN A 309 -30.85 -14.17 -2.39
N LEU A 310 -31.95 -13.52 -2.76
CA LEU A 310 -32.79 -12.66 -1.93
C LEU A 310 -33.17 -13.32 -0.59
N ILE A 311 -33.33 -14.64 -0.62
CA ILE A 311 -33.69 -15.48 0.52
C ILE A 311 -32.54 -15.49 1.50
N PHE A 312 -31.30 -15.58 1.03
CA PHE A 312 -30.12 -15.63 1.89
C PHE A 312 -29.82 -14.28 2.54
N GLY A 313 -29.89 -13.16 1.80
CA GLY A 313 -29.71 -11.82 2.39
C GLY A 313 -30.74 -11.52 3.47
N SER A 314 -32.00 -11.94 3.25
CA SER A 314 -33.07 -11.82 4.25
C SER A 314 -32.84 -12.77 5.43
N TRP A 315 -32.39 -14.00 5.19
CA TRP A 315 -32.06 -14.97 6.24
C TRP A 315 -30.90 -14.50 7.12
N ILE A 316 -29.80 -13.98 6.55
CA ILE A 316 -28.69 -13.40 7.32
C ILE A 316 -29.17 -12.21 8.14
N HIS A 317 -29.90 -11.28 7.54
CA HIS A 317 -30.42 -10.11 8.26
C HIS A 317 -31.33 -10.54 9.41
N GLU A 318 -32.22 -11.51 9.20
CA GLU A 318 -33.09 -12.05 10.25
C GLU A 318 -32.31 -12.82 11.33
N THR A 319 -31.28 -13.57 10.94
CA THR A 319 -30.44 -14.37 11.85
C THR A 319 -29.57 -13.46 12.72
N LEU A 320 -28.95 -12.43 12.12
CA LEU A 320 -28.20 -11.40 12.84
C LEU A 320 -29.11 -10.62 13.80
N MET A 321 -30.35 -10.33 13.41
CA MET A 321 -31.31 -9.61 14.27
C MET A 321 -31.89 -10.48 15.40
N LYS A 322 -32.04 -11.80 15.20
CA LYS A 322 -32.70 -12.70 16.16
C LYS A 322 -31.74 -13.49 17.06
N GLN A 323 -30.64 -14.01 16.52
CA GLN A 323 -29.76 -14.94 17.25
C GLN A 323 -28.58 -14.24 17.91
N VAL A 324 -28.21 -13.07 17.42
CA VAL A 324 -26.98 -12.40 17.82
C VAL A 324 -27.35 -11.09 18.50
N ARG A 325 -27.32 -11.04 19.84
CA ARG A 325 -27.43 -9.77 20.63
C ARG A 325 -26.18 -8.86 20.45
N ILE A 326 -25.48 -8.98 19.32
CA ILE A 326 -24.36 -8.12 18.98
C ILE A 326 -24.95 -6.96 18.20
N LYS A 327 -24.69 -5.74 18.67
CA LYS A 327 -24.97 -4.52 17.93
C LYS A 327 -24.33 -4.70 16.54
N MET A 328 -25.13 -4.66 15.48
CA MET A 328 -24.60 -4.80 14.12
C MET A 328 -23.51 -3.75 13.90
N ASP A 329 -22.28 -4.21 13.66
CA ASP A 329 -21.17 -3.31 13.34
C ASP A 329 -21.47 -2.61 12.02
N ASP A 330 -21.05 -1.34 11.91
CA ASP A 330 -21.27 -0.54 10.69
C ASP A 330 -20.70 -1.25 9.45
N ASP A 331 -19.64 -2.06 9.58
CA ASP A 331 -19.04 -2.85 8.50
C ASP A 331 -19.96 -3.96 7.95
N VAL A 332 -20.65 -4.69 8.84
CA VAL A 332 -21.63 -5.73 8.45
C VAL A 332 -22.84 -5.07 7.79
N ALA A 333 -23.26 -3.92 8.31
CA ALA A 333 -24.34 -3.12 7.74
C ALA A 333 -23.99 -2.63 6.31
N VAL A 334 -22.77 -2.14 6.09
CA VAL A 334 -22.27 -1.74 4.75
C VAL A 334 -22.32 -2.91 3.78
N ALA A 335 -21.85 -4.10 4.18
CA ALA A 335 -21.87 -5.28 3.34
C ALA A 335 -23.30 -5.72 2.99
N LEU A 336 -24.22 -5.70 3.96
CA LEU A 336 -25.64 -6.00 3.72
C LEU A 336 -26.29 -4.98 2.79
N ILE A 337 -25.96 -3.70 2.91
CA ILE A 337 -26.40 -2.66 1.98
C ILE A 337 -25.93 -2.98 0.57
N GLU A 338 -24.67 -3.39 0.38
CA GLU A 338 -24.15 -3.81 -0.93
C GLU A 338 -24.94 -4.99 -1.51
N LEU A 339 -25.18 -6.02 -0.71
CA LEU A 339 -25.96 -7.18 -1.13
C LEU A 339 -27.40 -6.79 -1.52
N TYR A 340 -28.10 -6.03 -0.68
CA TYR A 340 -29.47 -5.60 -0.97
C TYR A 340 -29.55 -4.67 -2.17
N ALA A 341 -28.56 -3.79 -2.33
CA ALA A 341 -28.45 -2.87 -3.46
C ALA A 341 -28.23 -3.65 -4.78
N LYS A 342 -27.37 -4.67 -4.78
CA LYS A 342 -27.18 -5.56 -5.93
C LYS A 342 -28.41 -6.42 -6.23
N CYS A 343 -29.12 -6.88 -5.20
CA CYS A 343 -30.37 -7.64 -5.34
C CYS A 343 -31.61 -6.79 -5.69
N GLY A 344 -31.47 -5.46 -5.84
CA GLY A 344 -32.57 -4.56 -6.17
C GLY A 344 -33.56 -4.26 -5.03
N ARG A 345 -33.26 -4.67 -3.78
CA ARG A 345 -34.09 -4.38 -2.59
C ARG A 345 -33.61 -3.14 -1.86
N LEU A 346 -33.73 -2.02 -2.55
CA LEU A 346 -33.26 -0.74 -2.05
C LEU A 346 -34.01 -0.28 -0.79
N ASP A 347 -35.28 -0.64 -0.59
CA ASP A 347 -36.05 -0.36 0.64
C ASP A 347 -35.37 -0.89 1.91
N LYS A 348 -34.86 -2.14 1.88
CA LYS A 348 -34.09 -2.71 2.99
C LYS A 348 -32.70 -2.07 3.09
N ALA A 349 -32.07 -1.77 1.96
CA ALA A 349 -30.76 -1.11 1.91
C ALA A 349 -30.82 0.31 2.53
N TYR A 350 -31.86 1.08 2.23
CA TYR A 350 -32.10 2.41 2.81
C TYR A 350 -32.39 2.34 4.30
N GLY A 351 -33.16 1.34 4.76
CA GLY A 351 -33.39 1.13 6.18
C GLY A 351 -32.09 0.93 6.96
N LEU A 352 -31.16 0.12 6.43
CA LEU A 352 -29.85 -0.09 7.03
C LEU A 352 -28.95 1.15 6.91
N PHE A 353 -28.98 1.84 5.77
CA PHE A 353 -28.22 3.07 5.52
C PHE A 353 -28.55 4.20 6.50
N HIS A 354 -29.84 4.38 6.81
CA HIS A 354 -30.28 5.37 7.81
C HIS A 354 -29.94 4.97 9.24
N GLY A 355 -29.73 3.67 9.50
CA GLY A 355 -29.32 3.14 10.81
C GLY A 355 -27.83 3.22 11.11
N LEU A 356 -26.98 3.54 10.12
CA LEU A 356 -25.52 3.65 10.29
C LEU A 356 -25.16 4.84 11.19
N GLN A 357 -24.23 4.64 12.14
CA GLN A 357 -23.74 5.74 12.98
C GLN A 357 -22.86 6.70 12.18
N LYS A 358 -22.01 6.15 11.31
CA LYS A 358 -21.19 6.90 10.38
C LYS A 358 -21.43 6.36 8.97
N LYS A 359 -21.77 7.23 8.03
CA LYS A 359 -21.99 6.86 6.63
C LYS A 359 -20.69 7.03 5.83
N PRO A 360 -19.92 5.97 5.54
CA PRO A 360 -18.72 6.09 4.75
C PRO A 360 -19.06 6.41 3.29
N ALA A 361 -18.14 7.07 2.58
CA ALA A 361 -18.28 7.42 1.16
C ALA A 361 -18.59 6.21 0.25
N GLY A 362 -18.09 5.03 0.62
CA GLY A 362 -18.34 3.78 -0.11
C GLY A 362 -19.81 3.42 -0.20
N VAL A 363 -20.59 3.62 0.87
CA VAL A 363 -22.02 3.24 0.91
C VAL A 363 -22.87 4.12 -0.02
N TYR A 364 -22.61 5.43 -0.05
CA TYR A 364 -23.24 6.34 -1.02
C TYR A 364 -22.95 5.90 -2.45
N THR A 365 -21.70 5.51 -2.74
CA THR A 365 -21.29 5.03 -4.07
C THR A 365 -22.04 3.76 -4.46
N ILE A 366 -22.18 2.80 -3.54
CA ILE A 366 -22.92 1.55 -3.75
C ILE A 366 -24.39 1.84 -4.06
N LEU A 367 -25.05 2.67 -3.26
CA LEU A 367 -26.47 2.98 -3.44
C LEU A 367 -26.75 3.77 -4.73
N ILE A 368 -25.90 4.73 -5.09
CA ILE A 368 -26.02 5.50 -6.34
C ILE A 368 -25.84 4.57 -7.56
N LEU A 369 -24.87 3.66 -7.51
CA LEU A 369 -24.68 2.66 -8.57
C LEU A 369 -25.90 1.74 -8.69
N ALA A 370 -26.48 1.30 -7.58
CA ALA A 370 -27.69 0.48 -7.60
C ALA A 370 -28.92 1.24 -8.11
N CYS A 371 -29.09 2.51 -7.73
CA CYS A 371 -30.14 3.37 -8.30
C CYS A 371 -29.97 3.53 -9.82
N SER A 372 -28.72 3.63 -10.29
CA SER A 372 -28.42 3.73 -11.72
C SER A 372 -28.81 2.48 -12.52
N ARG A 373 -28.63 1.29 -11.94
CA ARG A 373 -28.99 0.00 -12.56
C ARG A 373 -30.50 -0.23 -12.58
N ASN A 374 -31.21 0.25 -11.55
CA ASN A 374 -32.64 0.06 -11.40
C ASN A 374 -33.48 1.20 -12.02
N GLY A 375 -32.84 2.24 -12.57
CA GLY A 375 -33.51 3.38 -13.21
C GLY A 375 -34.11 4.41 -12.23
N TRP A 376 -33.69 4.41 -10.97
CA TRP A 376 -34.28 5.25 -9.92
C TRP A 376 -33.56 6.60 -9.82
N ARG A 377 -33.83 7.47 -10.79
CA ARG A 377 -33.16 8.77 -10.95
C ARG A 377 -33.31 9.69 -9.73
N HIS A 378 -34.52 9.83 -9.18
CA HIS A 378 -34.77 10.77 -8.08
C HIS A 378 -34.01 10.41 -6.81
N ASP A 379 -33.95 9.12 -6.49
CA ASP A 379 -33.21 8.63 -5.32
C ASP A 379 -31.69 8.78 -5.50
N ALA A 380 -31.17 8.57 -6.72
CA ALA A 380 -29.77 8.81 -7.03
C ALA A 380 -29.36 10.29 -6.84
N ILE A 381 -30.23 11.23 -7.24
CA ILE A 381 -30.02 12.67 -7.03
C ILE A 381 -29.99 13.00 -5.54
N LYS A 382 -31.00 12.54 -4.79
CA LYS A 382 -31.11 12.79 -3.36
C LYS A 382 -29.90 12.26 -2.58
N LEU A 383 -29.42 11.05 -2.90
CA LEU A 383 -28.23 10.47 -2.30
C LEU A 383 -26.96 11.26 -2.62
N PHE A 384 -26.83 11.78 -3.84
CA PHE A 384 -25.69 12.58 -4.25
C PHE A 384 -25.71 13.96 -3.57
N GLU A 385 -26.88 14.58 -3.40
CA GLU A 385 -27.08 15.80 -2.61
C GLU A 385 -26.68 15.58 -1.15
N GLU A 386 -27.20 14.54 -0.51
CA GLU A 386 -26.89 14.20 0.89
C GLU A 386 -25.37 13.97 1.08
N MET A 387 -24.70 13.33 0.11
CA MET A 387 -23.25 13.12 0.13
C MET A 387 -22.46 14.45 0.10
N LEU A 388 -22.91 15.41 -0.73
CA LEU A 388 -22.27 16.72 -0.85
C LEU A 388 -22.53 17.59 0.40
N GLU A 389 -23.76 17.58 0.93
CA GLU A 389 -24.13 18.29 2.15
C GLU A 389 -23.35 17.78 3.37
N ALA A 390 -23.12 16.47 3.44
CA ALA A 390 -22.29 15.84 4.46
C ALA A 390 -20.77 16.12 4.29
N ASN A 391 -20.37 16.92 3.31
CA ASN A 391 -18.97 17.19 2.95
C ASN A 391 -18.16 15.91 2.65
N ILE A 392 -18.78 14.90 2.05
CA ILE A 392 -18.13 13.66 1.63
C ILE A 392 -17.77 13.79 0.15
N CYS A 393 -16.48 13.67 -0.20
CA CYS A 393 -16.03 13.80 -1.59
C CYS A 393 -16.50 12.62 -2.44
N PRO A 394 -17.25 12.84 -3.54
CA PRO A 394 -17.56 11.80 -4.51
C PRO A 394 -16.31 11.30 -5.21
N ASN A 395 -16.24 9.99 -5.43
CA ASN A 395 -15.15 9.37 -6.18
C ASN A 395 -15.56 9.15 -7.65
N LEU A 396 -14.61 8.68 -8.46
CA LEU A 396 -14.82 8.42 -9.88
C LEU A 396 -15.99 7.45 -10.17
N LEU A 397 -16.15 6.42 -9.33
CA LEU A 397 -17.23 5.44 -9.47
C LEU A 397 -18.59 6.05 -9.14
N THR A 398 -18.65 6.90 -8.10
CA THR A 398 -19.87 7.64 -7.73
C THR A 398 -20.35 8.49 -8.89
N PHE A 399 -19.44 9.23 -9.53
CA PHE A 399 -19.78 10.09 -10.67
C PHE A 399 -20.26 9.29 -11.88
N ARG A 400 -19.59 8.18 -12.21
CA ARG A 400 -20.02 7.30 -13.31
C ARG A 400 -21.43 6.75 -13.06
N GLY A 401 -21.68 6.22 -11.87
CA GLY A 401 -22.99 5.71 -11.49
C GLY A 401 -24.08 6.79 -11.49
N PHE A 402 -23.75 7.98 -11.00
CA PHE A 402 -24.69 9.10 -11.00
C PHE A 402 -25.07 9.51 -12.43
N LEU A 403 -24.10 9.68 -13.32
CA LEU A 403 -24.36 10.05 -14.72
C LEU A 403 -25.12 8.97 -15.48
N SER A 404 -24.82 7.68 -15.26
CA SER A 404 -25.58 6.60 -15.89
C SER A 404 -27.04 6.58 -15.43
N SER A 405 -27.33 6.94 -14.16
CA SER A 405 -28.71 7.07 -13.66
C SER A 405 -29.47 8.21 -14.32
N LEU A 406 -28.77 9.24 -14.81
CA LEU A 406 -29.37 10.37 -15.52
C LEU A 406 -29.62 10.03 -17.01
N ASN A 407 -28.77 9.20 -17.62
CA ASN A 407 -28.85 8.78 -19.03
C ASN A 407 -29.97 7.77 -19.31
N PHE A 408 -30.25 6.84 -18.38
CA PHE A 408 -31.29 5.81 -18.59
C PHE A 408 -32.73 6.38 -18.65
N ALA A 409 -32.89 7.68 -18.36
CA ALA A 409 -34.18 8.37 -18.41
C ALA A 409 -34.59 8.84 -19.83
N ASP A 410 -33.83 8.53 -20.88
CA ASP A 410 -34.22 8.85 -22.26
C ASP A 410 -35.21 7.84 -22.89
N SER A 411 -35.76 6.90 -22.10
CA SER A 411 -36.80 5.97 -22.57
C SER A 411 -38.14 6.09 -21.83
N VAL A 412 -38.60 7.29 -21.49
CA VAL A 412 -40.04 7.60 -21.49
C VAL A 412 -40.21 9.06 -21.93
N GLN A 413 -40.88 9.24 -23.05
CA GLN A 413 -41.28 10.53 -23.61
C GLN A 413 -41.97 11.39 -22.54
N GLU A 414 -41.33 12.45 -22.05
CA GLU A 414 -41.99 13.66 -21.54
C GLU A 414 -40.92 14.68 -21.13
N ASN A 415 -40.63 15.63 -22.02
CA ASN A 415 -40.22 17.03 -21.73
C ASN A 415 -39.48 17.71 -22.91
N TYR A 416 -39.96 17.55 -24.14
CA TYR A 416 -39.60 18.44 -25.25
C TYR A 416 -40.41 19.77 -25.27
N HIS A 417 -41.23 20.04 -24.26
CA HIS A 417 -42.11 21.23 -24.25
C HIS A 417 -41.79 22.29 -23.19
N GLY A 418 -40.79 22.10 -22.33
CA GLY A 418 -40.49 23.05 -21.23
C GLY A 418 -39.38 24.08 -21.46
N PHE A 419 -38.47 23.86 -22.42
CA PHE A 419 -37.23 24.67 -22.55
C PHE A 419 -37.13 25.53 -23.82
N SER A 420 -38.23 25.73 -24.55
CA SER A 420 -38.29 26.72 -25.64
C SER A 420 -38.25 28.19 -25.18
N ASN A 421 -38.11 28.47 -23.87
CA ASN A 421 -38.17 29.82 -23.30
C ASN A 421 -36.99 30.20 -22.37
N VAL A 422 -35.78 29.68 -22.60
CA VAL A 422 -34.57 30.27 -21.99
C VAL A 422 -33.83 31.11 -23.04
N ASN A 423 -34.05 32.42 -22.93
CA ASN A 423 -33.53 33.46 -23.82
C ASN A 423 -31.99 33.53 -23.76
N PRO A 424 -31.24 33.45 -24.88
CA PRO A 424 -29.76 33.45 -24.89
C PRO A 424 -29.07 34.79 -24.51
N LEU A 425 -29.80 35.76 -23.95
CA LEU A 425 -29.38 37.17 -23.91
C LEU A 425 -28.90 37.71 -22.56
N ALA A 426 -28.81 36.89 -21.51
CA ALA A 426 -28.44 37.38 -20.16
C ALA A 426 -26.94 37.33 -19.82
N ILE A 427 -26.05 37.05 -20.78
CA ILE A 427 -24.59 37.11 -20.56
C ILE A 427 -23.98 38.09 -21.57
N SER A 428 -24.27 39.38 -21.39
CA SER A 428 -23.51 40.45 -22.05
C SER A 428 -23.16 41.55 -21.05
N GLY A 429 -21.86 41.74 -20.85
CA GLY A 429 -21.23 42.81 -20.06
C GLY A 429 -19.71 42.78 -20.33
N PRO A 430 -19.04 43.93 -20.52
CA PRO A 430 -18.36 44.21 -21.79
C PRO A 430 -16.91 43.73 -21.87
N LEU A 431 -16.57 43.24 -23.07
CA LEU A 431 -15.21 43.03 -23.58
C LEU A 431 -14.51 44.37 -23.77
N ASN A 432 -13.29 44.51 -23.24
CA ASN A 432 -12.36 45.57 -23.64
C ASN A 432 -11.22 44.92 -24.45
N PRO A 433 -11.16 45.10 -25.77
CA PRO A 433 -10.10 44.53 -26.61
C PRO A 433 -8.91 45.49 -26.71
N TYR A 434 -7.71 44.91 -26.86
CA TYR A 434 -6.40 45.53 -27.10
C TYR A 434 -5.54 45.92 -25.88
N ARG A 435 -4.62 45.01 -25.49
CA ARG A 435 -3.17 45.23 -25.64
C ARG A 435 -2.34 43.97 -25.31
N HIS A 436 -1.61 43.54 -26.34
CA HIS A 436 -0.36 42.75 -26.40
C HIS A 436 0.12 41.88 -25.21
N GLY A 437 0.28 40.59 -25.50
CA GLY A 437 1.58 39.90 -25.43
C GLY A 437 2.01 39.26 -24.10
N GLY A 438 1.92 37.93 -24.03
CA GLY A 438 2.69 37.10 -23.09
C GLY A 438 2.01 35.76 -22.75
N PRO A 439 2.74 34.63 -22.68
CA PRO A 439 2.15 33.33 -22.33
C PRO A 439 1.91 33.28 -20.82
N LEU A 440 0.65 33.08 -20.40
CA LEU A 440 0.32 32.89 -18.99
C LEU A 440 0.12 31.41 -18.68
N ASN A 441 1.23 30.86 -18.21
CA ASN A 441 1.41 29.66 -17.40
C ASN A 441 0.27 29.50 -16.39
N ILE A 442 -0.58 28.47 -16.53
CA ILE A 442 -1.50 28.09 -15.45
C ILE A 442 -0.86 26.94 -14.68
N GLY A 443 -0.05 27.32 -13.71
CA GLY A 443 0.25 26.48 -12.57
C GLY A 443 -1.03 26.26 -11.76
N LEU A 444 -1.24 25.02 -11.34
CA LEU A 444 -2.17 24.62 -10.29
C LEU A 444 -1.91 25.46 -9.02
N GLY A 445 -2.63 26.56 -8.88
CA GLY A 445 -2.50 27.51 -7.78
C GLY A 445 -3.85 28.05 -7.37
N SER A 446 -4.50 27.34 -6.44
CA SER A 446 -5.42 27.88 -5.43
C SER A 446 -6.25 29.11 -5.82
N VAL A 447 -7.30 28.92 -6.64
CA VAL A 447 -8.42 29.87 -6.63
C VAL A 447 -9.37 29.41 -5.53
N LYS A 448 -9.42 30.12 -4.40
CA LYS A 448 -10.53 29.98 -3.44
C LYS A 448 -11.67 30.89 -3.92
N LEU A 449 -12.63 30.34 -4.65
CA LEU A 449 -13.91 31.03 -4.91
C LEU A 449 -14.72 31.11 -3.60
N PRO A 450 -15.28 32.28 -3.24
CA PRO A 450 -16.03 32.44 -2.01
C PRO A 450 -17.32 31.62 -2.06
N GLY A 451 -17.57 30.81 -1.03
CA GLY A 451 -18.76 29.96 -0.91
C GLY A 451 -18.62 28.54 -1.47
N VAL A 452 -17.46 28.17 -2.02
CA VAL A 452 -17.21 26.83 -2.54
C VAL A 452 -16.47 26.01 -1.47
N ASN A 453 -17.15 25.00 -0.91
CA ASN A 453 -16.52 24.08 0.05
C ASN A 453 -15.35 23.36 -0.62
N SER A 454 -14.30 23.02 0.15
CA SER A 454 -13.11 22.31 -0.35
C SER A 454 -13.45 20.99 -1.06
N THR A 455 -14.56 20.38 -0.70
CA THR A 455 -15.16 19.18 -1.30
C THR A 455 -15.60 19.39 -2.74
N SER A 456 -16.16 20.55 -3.08
CA SER A 456 -16.57 20.88 -4.45
C SER A 456 -15.38 21.01 -5.41
N TYR A 457 -14.23 21.50 -4.93
CA TYR A 457 -12.99 21.55 -5.71
C TYR A 457 -12.40 20.16 -6.00
N LEU A 458 -12.38 19.28 -4.98
CA LEU A 458 -11.91 17.90 -5.14
C LEU A 458 -12.84 17.08 -6.03
N ALA A 459 -14.15 17.29 -5.91
CA ALA A 459 -15.16 16.70 -6.78
C ALA A 459 -14.93 17.07 -8.26
N CYS A 460 -14.51 18.31 -8.54
CA CYS A 460 -14.18 18.75 -9.90
C CYS A 460 -12.93 18.07 -10.47
N SER A 461 -11.91 17.79 -9.64
CA SER A 461 -10.71 17.06 -10.07
C SER A 461 -11.03 15.60 -10.45
N SER A 462 -11.75 14.88 -9.58
CA SER A 462 -12.17 13.49 -9.84
C SER A 462 -13.08 13.36 -11.06
N LEU A 463 -13.94 14.35 -11.27
CA LEU A 463 -14.82 14.42 -12.44
C LEU A 463 -14.04 14.78 -13.73
N GLN A 464 -12.99 15.61 -13.64
CA GLN A 464 -12.11 15.90 -14.76
C GLN A 464 -11.29 14.67 -15.21
N GLU A 465 -10.83 13.85 -14.27
CA GLU A 465 -10.22 12.54 -14.58
C GLU A 465 -11.23 11.57 -15.22
N ALA A 466 -12.48 11.56 -14.74
CA ALA A 466 -13.56 10.78 -15.35
C ALA A 466 -13.78 11.14 -16.82
N LEU A 467 -13.72 12.44 -17.14
CA LEU A 467 -13.90 13.01 -18.47
C LEU A 467 -12.73 12.73 -19.44
N THR A 468 -11.59 12.25 -18.95
CA THR A 468 -10.41 11.92 -19.78
C THR A 468 -10.31 10.45 -20.17
N MET A 469 -11.06 9.55 -19.53
CA MET A 469 -10.78 8.10 -19.53
C MET A 469 -11.75 7.21 -20.35
N GLY A 470 -12.60 7.73 -21.23
CA GLY A 470 -13.47 6.84 -22.04
C GLY A 470 -14.12 7.47 -23.29
N PRO A 471 -14.14 6.76 -24.44
CA PRO A 471 -14.91 7.15 -25.62
C PRO A 471 -16.36 6.69 -25.42
N GLY A 472 -17.30 7.61 -25.21
CA GLY A 472 -18.71 7.22 -25.13
C GLY A 472 -19.66 8.24 -24.48
N PHE A 473 -19.15 9.21 -23.72
CA PHE A 473 -19.98 10.25 -23.11
C PHE A 473 -19.83 11.58 -23.87
N ASP A 474 -20.91 12.06 -24.47
CA ASP A 474 -20.95 13.42 -25.02
C ASP A 474 -20.87 14.43 -23.86
N LYS A 475 -19.76 15.16 -23.83
CA LYS A 475 -19.44 16.15 -22.79
C LYS A 475 -20.46 17.30 -22.75
N ALA A 476 -21.12 17.62 -23.87
CA ALA A 476 -22.16 18.64 -23.93
C ALA A 476 -23.45 18.17 -23.22
N THR A 477 -23.85 16.92 -23.47
CA THR A 477 -25.01 16.27 -22.82
C THR A 477 -24.81 16.16 -21.31
N MET A 478 -23.59 15.84 -20.86
CA MET A 478 -23.24 15.82 -19.43
C MET A 478 -23.38 17.19 -18.74
N VAL A 479 -22.91 18.28 -19.38
CA VAL A 479 -23.04 19.63 -18.82
C VAL A 479 -24.52 19.98 -18.65
N LEU A 480 -25.36 19.64 -19.63
CA LEU A 480 -26.80 19.86 -19.58
C LEU A 480 -27.48 19.03 -18.48
N GLN A 481 -27.10 17.76 -18.35
CA GLN A 481 -27.65 16.84 -17.35
C GLN A 481 -27.27 17.21 -15.91
N LEU A 482 -26.08 17.78 -15.70
CA LEU A 482 -25.63 18.25 -14.38
C LEU A 482 -26.11 19.67 -14.06
N ALA A 483 -26.33 20.52 -15.07
CA ALA A 483 -26.80 21.89 -14.88
C ALA A 483 -28.22 21.98 -14.30
N SER A 484 -29.06 20.95 -14.51
CA SER A 484 -30.42 20.90 -13.98
C SER A 484 -30.48 20.64 -12.46
N PRO A 485 -29.86 19.57 -11.91
CA PRO A 485 -29.83 19.33 -10.46
C PRO A 485 -28.73 20.12 -9.73
N PHE A 486 -27.60 20.45 -10.38
CA PHE A 486 -26.45 21.11 -9.74
C PHE A 486 -25.90 22.28 -10.59
N PRO A 487 -26.53 23.47 -10.53
CA PRO A 487 -26.17 24.61 -11.37
C PRO A 487 -24.68 25.00 -11.27
N TYR A 488 -24.12 24.95 -10.05
CA TYR A 488 -22.73 25.31 -9.78
C TYR A 488 -21.73 24.26 -10.30
N LEU A 489 -22.04 22.98 -10.17
CA LEU A 489 -21.19 21.90 -10.67
C LEU A 489 -21.20 21.90 -12.21
N GLY A 490 -22.37 22.09 -12.82
CA GLY A 490 -22.52 22.29 -14.27
C GLY A 490 -21.73 23.50 -14.79
N GLN A 491 -21.73 24.61 -14.07
CA GLN A 491 -20.92 25.80 -14.40
C GLN A 491 -19.42 25.52 -14.35
N VAL A 492 -18.91 24.84 -13.32
CA VAL A 492 -17.47 24.52 -13.22
C VAL A 492 -17.03 23.59 -14.37
N ILE A 493 -17.86 22.61 -14.73
CA ILE A 493 -17.58 21.68 -15.84
C ILE A 493 -17.61 22.40 -17.19
N TRP A 494 -18.59 23.30 -17.40
CA TRP A 494 -18.65 24.13 -18.60
C TRP A 494 -17.40 25.00 -18.76
N LEU A 495 -16.91 25.58 -17.66
CA LEU A 495 -15.67 26.36 -17.64
C LEU A 495 -14.45 25.48 -17.96
N SER A 496 -14.33 24.28 -17.38
CA SER A 496 -13.25 23.32 -17.67
C SER A 496 -13.27 22.80 -19.12
N TYR A 497 -14.46 22.59 -19.70
CA TYR A 497 -14.63 22.21 -21.10
C TYR A 497 -14.19 23.34 -22.06
N LYS A 498 -14.50 24.59 -21.71
CA LYS A 498 -14.09 25.76 -22.49
C LYS A 498 -12.56 25.96 -22.49
N VAL A 499 -11.90 25.64 -21.37
CA VAL A 499 -10.43 25.67 -21.26
C VAL A 499 -9.77 24.57 -22.09
N THR A 500 -10.31 23.35 -22.12
CA THR A 500 -9.74 22.24 -22.93
C THR A 500 -9.92 22.43 -24.44
N ARG A 501 -11.01 23.06 -24.89
CA ARG A 501 -11.20 23.42 -26.31
C ARG A 501 -10.24 24.50 -26.80
N THR A 502 -9.88 25.44 -25.93
CA THR A 502 -8.94 26.53 -26.27
C THR A 502 -7.49 26.06 -26.28
N SER A 503 -7.13 25.01 -25.54
CA SER A 503 -5.80 24.36 -25.64
C SER A 503 -5.63 23.43 -26.84
N GLY A 504 -6.72 22.99 -27.48
CA GLY A 504 -6.70 22.02 -28.60
C GLY A 504 -6.67 22.61 -30.01
N SER A 505 -6.73 23.94 -30.17
CA SER A 505 -6.79 24.61 -31.47
C SER A 505 -5.55 25.42 -31.84
N VAL A 506 -4.38 25.09 -31.28
CA VAL A 506 -3.10 25.73 -31.67
C VAL A 506 -2.08 24.68 -32.06
N SER A 507 -2.37 23.91 -33.12
CA SER A 507 -1.34 23.30 -33.97
C SER A 507 -1.91 23.05 -35.36
N GLY A 508 -1.52 23.91 -36.31
CA GLY A 508 -1.94 23.81 -37.70
C GLY A 508 -1.87 25.15 -38.43
N ALA A 509 -0.72 25.82 -38.36
CA ALA A 509 -0.37 26.84 -39.33
C ALA A 509 0.30 26.14 -40.52
N HIS A 510 -0.39 26.09 -41.65
CA HIS A 510 0.11 26.47 -42.98
C HIS A 510 -1.05 26.64 -43.95
#